data_AF-A0A7S1NQ61-F1
#
_entry.id   AF-A0A7S1NQ61-F1
#
_cell.length_a   1.000
_cell.length_b   1.000
_cell.length_c   1.000
_cell.angle_alpha   90.00
_cell.angle_beta   90.00
_cell.angle_gamma   90.00
#
_symmetry.space_group_name_H-M   'P 1'
#
loop_
_entity.id
_entity.type
_entity.pdbx_description
1 polymer ?
#
loop_
_entity_poly.entity_id
_entity_poly.type
_entity_poly.pdbx_seq_one_letter_code
_entity_poly.pdbx_strand_id
1 'polypeptide(L)'
;MVEFQQEIVGKSPNPLLGRGLEPLLVVSSSFSVSLLSDAYEYWIKELQWPQPPRLVLADYNSIFPQVLQTSSQFHGNADTGLNVILLRFEDWVRGSEHDDAHQYNVMRDTLQALGIAIRQYAHQECRAPLLVIECKPSPGMLAHPFWSTHLSTFSNELEGLGTLPQVVVYGWRTLDIQFRPFVNQYHSFHTDRMGHMPYTP
;
A
#
# COMPACT_ATOMS: atom_id res chain seq x y z
N MET A 1 -22.48 49.80 7.48
CA MET A 1 -21.19 49.16 7.17
C MET A 1 -20.89 48.23 8.33
N VAL A 2 -21.25 46.96 8.15
CA VAL A 2 -21.34 45.95 9.21
C VAL A 2 -20.15 45.00 9.10
N GLU A 3 -19.63 44.66 10.27
CA GLU A 3 -18.64 43.63 10.62
C GLU A 3 -18.71 42.35 9.78
N PHE A 4 -17.54 41.79 9.44
CA PHE A 4 -17.30 40.33 9.35
C PHE A 4 -15.79 40.08 9.42
N GLN A 5 -15.24 40.12 10.64
CA GLN A 5 -14.11 39.25 11.01
C GLN A 5 -14.68 38.01 11.69
N GLN A 6 -13.95 36.90 11.56
CA GLN A 6 -14.12 35.60 12.25
C GLN A 6 -15.16 34.64 11.64
N GLU A 7 -14.69 33.66 10.86
CA GLU A 7 -15.29 32.30 10.84
C GLU A 7 -14.52 31.27 9.97
N ILE A 8 -13.20 31.07 10.14
CA ILE A 8 -12.58 29.77 9.77
C ILE A 8 -11.45 29.42 10.76
N VAL A 9 -11.75 29.47 12.05
CA VAL A 9 -10.94 28.83 13.10
C VAL A 9 -11.90 28.04 13.96
N GLY A 10 -12.11 26.77 13.62
CA GLY A 10 -12.86 25.85 14.47
C GLY A 10 -13.79 24.89 13.71
N LYS A 11 -13.23 23.76 13.28
CA LYS A 11 -13.75 22.38 13.44
C LYS A 11 -13.31 21.49 12.28
N SER A 12 -12.15 20.87 12.46
CA SER A 12 -12.11 19.42 12.52
C SER A 12 -10.92 19.04 13.39
N PRO A 13 -11.11 18.58 14.64
CA PRO A 13 -10.02 17.89 15.30
C PRO A 13 -9.85 16.59 14.51
N ASN A 14 -8.75 16.45 13.79
CA ASN A 14 -8.37 15.17 13.24
C ASN A 14 -8.48 14.15 14.39
N PRO A 15 -9.38 13.15 14.35
CA PRO A 15 -9.68 12.29 15.49
C PRO A 15 -8.46 11.49 15.97
N LEU A 16 -7.40 11.44 15.15
CA LEU A 16 -6.11 10.84 15.47
C LEU A 16 -5.26 11.69 16.46
N LEU A 17 -5.49 13.00 16.56
CA LEU A 17 -4.65 13.93 17.34
C LEU A 17 -5.08 14.09 18.82
N GLY A 18 -6.14 13.42 19.25
CA GLY A 18 -6.73 13.63 20.58
C GLY A 18 -5.96 13.04 21.77
N ARG A 19 -4.88 12.28 21.56
CA ARG A 19 -4.21 11.49 22.62
C ARG A 19 -2.74 11.83 22.91
N GLY A 20 -2.15 12.82 22.24
CA GLY A 20 -0.73 13.17 22.44
C GLY A 20 0.27 12.09 21.97
N LEU A 21 -0.21 11.09 21.22
CA LEU A 21 0.62 10.13 20.49
C LEU A 21 0.84 10.67 19.08
N GLU A 22 2.09 10.65 18.61
CA GLU A 22 2.39 10.99 17.22
C GLU A 22 1.74 9.96 16.29
N PRO A 23 0.94 10.39 15.28
CA PRO A 23 0.33 9.45 14.35
C PRO A 23 1.43 8.70 13.58
N LEU A 24 1.23 7.40 13.34
CA LEU A 24 2.24 6.54 12.74
C LEU A 24 1.73 5.96 11.41
N LEU A 25 2.56 6.04 10.38
CA LEU A 25 2.33 5.45 9.07
C LEU A 25 3.26 4.25 8.92
N VAL A 26 2.72 3.03 9.00
CA VAL A 26 3.51 1.81 8.85
C VAL A 26 3.29 1.23 7.45
N VAL A 27 4.35 1.08 6.67
CA VAL A 27 4.28 0.56 5.30
C VAL A 27 4.96 -0.81 5.22
N SER A 28 4.24 -1.80 4.71
CA SER A 28 4.77 -3.12 4.35
C SER A 28 4.58 -3.36 2.86
N SER A 29 5.46 -4.13 2.23
CA SER A 29 5.41 -4.31 0.79
C SER A 29 6.03 -5.62 0.29
N SER A 30 5.69 -6.01 -0.94
CA SER A 30 6.27 -7.17 -1.63
C SER A 30 7.63 -6.86 -2.29
N PHE A 31 7.97 -5.58 -2.40
CA PHE A 31 9.20 -5.06 -2.99
C PHE A 31 10.00 -4.24 -1.96
N SER A 32 11.16 -3.69 -2.34
CA SER A 32 11.92 -2.79 -1.47
C SER A 32 11.35 -1.37 -1.55
N VAL A 33 10.99 -0.82 -0.39
CA VAL A 33 10.43 0.54 -0.24
C VAL A 33 11.46 1.55 0.30
N SER A 34 12.76 1.26 0.22
CA SER A 34 13.81 2.12 0.77
C SER A 34 13.77 3.56 0.24
N LEU A 35 13.33 3.76 -1.00
CA LEU A 35 13.20 5.08 -1.63
C LEU A 35 11.93 5.85 -1.21
N LEU A 36 11.00 5.19 -0.51
CA LEU A 36 9.76 5.82 -0.08
C LEU A 36 10.00 6.92 0.96
N SER A 37 11.05 6.78 1.79
CA SER A 37 11.39 7.79 2.80
C SER A 37 11.70 9.15 2.17
N ASP A 38 12.55 9.18 1.14
CA ASP A 38 12.95 10.43 0.48
C ASP A 38 11.75 11.11 -0.19
N ALA A 39 10.90 10.33 -0.86
CA ALA A 39 9.67 10.83 -1.46
C ALA A 39 8.70 11.35 -0.40
N TYR A 40 8.55 10.64 0.72
CA TYR A 40 7.70 11.02 1.83
C TYR A 40 8.14 12.35 2.46
N GLU A 41 9.43 12.50 2.74
CA GLU A 41 10.02 13.72 3.29
C GLU A 41 9.83 14.92 2.34
N TYR A 42 10.04 14.71 1.04
CA TYR A 42 9.79 15.73 0.03
C TYR A 42 8.33 16.20 0.09
N TRP A 43 7.36 15.28 0.04
CA TRP A 43 5.95 15.65 0.03
C TRP A 43 5.46 16.27 1.33
N ILE A 44 5.96 15.83 2.49
CA ILE A 44 5.66 16.52 3.76
C ILE A 44 6.04 17.99 3.69
N LYS A 45 7.25 18.27 3.18
CA LYS A 45 7.80 19.61 3.08
C LYS A 45 7.00 20.46 2.09
N GLU A 46 6.73 19.93 0.90
CA GLU A 46 5.98 20.64 -0.14
C GLU A 46 4.53 20.92 0.27
N LEU A 47 3.88 19.98 0.96
CA LEU A 47 2.51 20.13 1.44
C LEU A 47 2.42 20.98 2.73
N GLN A 48 3.56 21.39 3.29
CA GLN A 48 3.64 22.10 4.57
C GLN A 48 2.80 21.43 5.67
N TRP A 49 2.80 20.09 5.70
CA TRP A 49 1.95 19.34 6.61
C TRP A 49 2.39 19.62 8.05
N PRO A 50 1.57 20.28 8.90
CA PRO A 50 2.04 20.77 10.20
C PRO A 50 2.38 19.64 11.20
N GLN A 51 1.77 18.48 11.04
CA GLN A 51 1.91 17.31 11.91
C GLN A 51 1.83 16.04 11.06
N PRO A 52 2.87 15.74 10.26
CA PRO A 52 2.90 14.55 9.43
C PRO A 52 3.06 13.31 10.31
N PRO A 53 2.45 12.17 9.95
CA PRO A 53 2.68 10.94 10.68
C PRO A 53 4.15 10.49 10.58
N ARG A 54 4.68 9.87 11.63
CA ARG A 54 6.00 9.25 11.55
C ARG A 54 5.93 8.06 10.59
N LEU A 55 6.81 8.01 9.60
CA LEU A 55 6.92 6.87 8.69
C LEU A 55 7.76 5.74 9.31
N VAL A 56 7.24 4.51 9.23
CA VAL A 56 7.96 3.28 9.54
C VAL A 56 7.83 2.34 8.35
N LEU A 57 8.97 1.97 7.78
CA LEU A 57 9.05 0.97 6.73
C LEU A 57 9.32 -0.39 7.36
N ALA A 58 8.48 -1.38 7.07
CA ALA A 58 8.75 -2.77 7.41
C ALA A 58 9.83 -3.33 6.47
N ASP A 59 10.47 -4.40 6.91
CA ASP A 59 11.46 -5.12 6.11
C ASP A 59 10.86 -5.66 4.80
N TYR A 60 11.73 -5.85 3.81
CA TYR A 60 11.38 -6.43 2.52
C TYR A 60 10.54 -7.71 2.65
N ASN A 61 9.47 -7.83 1.84
CA ASN A 61 8.58 -8.99 1.77
C ASN A 61 7.94 -9.40 3.13
N SER A 62 7.68 -8.42 4.00
CA SER A 62 7.13 -8.66 5.33
C SER A 62 5.61 -8.46 5.43
N ILE A 63 4.85 -8.61 4.34
CA ILE A 63 3.39 -8.44 4.37
C ILE A 63 2.74 -9.44 5.34
N PHE A 64 3.01 -10.74 5.17
CA PHE A 64 2.43 -11.80 6.01
C PHE A 64 2.78 -11.67 7.50
N PRO A 65 4.06 -11.51 7.90
CA PRO A 65 4.40 -11.28 9.30
C PRO A 65 3.66 -10.08 9.91
N GLN A 66 3.51 -8.98 9.17
CA GLN A 66 2.85 -7.79 9.69
C GLN A 66 1.36 -8.01 9.97
N VAL A 67 0.65 -8.78 9.14
CA VAL A 67 -0.79 -9.05 9.36
C VAL A 67 -1.05 -10.23 10.30
N LEU A 68 -0.11 -11.18 10.46
CA LEU A 68 -0.32 -12.40 11.26
C LEU A 68 0.22 -12.31 12.69
N GLN A 69 1.32 -11.60 12.92
CA GLN A 69 1.98 -11.59 14.23
C GLN A 69 1.44 -10.45 15.09
N THR A 70 0.93 -10.77 16.28
CA THR A 70 0.42 -9.77 17.24
C THR A 70 1.50 -8.81 17.76
N SER A 71 2.78 -9.19 17.65
CA SER A 71 3.93 -8.34 17.97
C SER A 71 4.36 -7.42 16.83
N SER A 72 3.65 -7.41 15.70
CA SER A 72 4.01 -6.62 14.54
C SER A 72 3.73 -5.13 14.74
N GLN A 73 4.34 -4.31 13.89
CA GLN A 73 4.09 -2.86 13.89
C GLN A 73 2.64 -2.54 13.53
N PHE A 74 1.98 -3.36 12.70
CA PHE A 74 0.57 -3.16 12.36
C PHE A 74 -0.34 -3.29 13.59
N HIS A 75 -0.13 -4.29 14.45
CA HIS A 75 -0.93 -4.48 15.66
C HIS A 75 -0.59 -3.44 16.74
N GLY A 76 0.69 -3.01 16.83
CA GLY A 76 1.10 -1.92 17.71
C GLY A 76 0.54 -0.55 17.32
N ASN A 77 0.09 -0.39 16.07
CA ASN A 77 -0.41 0.87 15.52
C ASN A 77 -1.93 1.09 15.68
N ALA A 78 -2.61 0.22 16.45
CA ALA A 78 -4.07 0.08 16.45
C ALA A 78 -4.89 1.35 16.77
N ASP A 79 -4.36 2.30 17.55
CA ASP A 79 -5.15 3.38 18.14
C ASP A 79 -5.04 4.75 17.42
N THR A 80 -3.94 5.03 16.73
CA THR A 80 -3.64 6.39 16.24
C THR A 80 -2.97 6.47 14.87
N GLY A 81 -2.78 5.34 14.18
CA GLY A 81 -2.06 5.34 12.90
C GLY A 81 -2.77 4.70 11.72
N LEU A 82 -2.04 4.64 10.62
CA LEU A 82 -2.44 4.08 9.34
C LEU A 82 -1.44 2.98 8.95
N ASN A 83 -1.96 1.80 8.65
CA ASN A 83 -1.17 0.71 8.10
C ASN A 83 -1.35 0.67 6.58
N VAL A 84 -0.27 0.46 5.84
CA VAL A 84 -0.27 0.42 4.38
C VAL A 84 0.40 -0.86 3.91
N ILE A 85 -0.24 -1.55 2.97
CA ILE A 85 0.35 -2.64 2.19
C ILE A 85 0.52 -2.16 0.76
N LEU A 86 1.75 -2.16 0.25
CA LEU A 86 2.06 -1.95 -1.16
C LEU A 86 2.31 -3.32 -1.80
N LEU A 87 1.38 -3.76 -2.63
CA LEU A 87 1.39 -5.11 -3.19
C LEU A 87 1.60 -5.08 -4.69
N ARG A 88 2.63 -5.77 -5.16
CA ARG A 88 2.86 -6.02 -6.58
C ARG A 88 2.86 -7.53 -6.83
N PHE A 89 1.83 -8.02 -7.52
CA PHE A 89 1.60 -9.46 -7.68
C PHE A 89 2.77 -10.24 -8.29
N GLU A 90 3.49 -9.69 -9.27
CA GLU A 90 4.64 -10.38 -9.90
C GLU A 90 5.75 -10.74 -8.93
N ASP A 91 5.87 -10.05 -7.79
CA ASP A 91 6.92 -10.35 -6.82
C ASP A 91 6.76 -11.74 -6.19
N TRP A 92 5.55 -12.32 -6.19
CA TRP A 92 5.31 -13.67 -5.66
C TRP A 92 5.77 -14.79 -6.58
N VAL A 93 5.91 -14.52 -7.87
CA VAL A 93 6.33 -15.50 -8.89
C VAL A 93 7.69 -15.16 -9.49
N ARG A 94 8.33 -14.09 -9.01
CA ARG A 94 9.64 -13.64 -9.44
C ARG A 94 10.68 -14.73 -9.25
N GLY A 95 11.49 -14.96 -10.29
CA GLY A 95 12.57 -15.96 -10.27
C GLY A 95 12.08 -17.41 -10.38
N SER A 96 10.78 -17.64 -10.55
CA SER A 96 10.25 -18.96 -10.86
C SER A 96 10.59 -19.34 -12.31
N GLU A 97 11.18 -20.52 -12.50
CA GLU A 97 11.42 -21.11 -13.83
C GLU A 97 10.22 -21.93 -14.34
N HIS A 98 9.14 -21.99 -13.56
CA HIS A 98 7.93 -22.74 -13.93
C HIS A 98 7.10 -22.00 -14.99
N ASP A 99 6.23 -22.74 -15.66
CA ASP A 99 5.29 -22.18 -16.65
C ASP A 99 4.25 -21.22 -16.04
N ASP A 100 3.59 -20.47 -16.91
CA ASP A 100 2.58 -19.49 -16.54
C ASP A 100 1.43 -20.09 -15.71
N ALA A 101 1.02 -21.32 -16.01
CA ALA A 101 -0.09 -21.96 -15.31
C ALA A 101 0.27 -22.29 -13.86
N HIS A 102 1.49 -22.75 -13.63
CA HIS A 102 2.01 -22.96 -12.28
C HIS A 102 2.15 -21.63 -11.52
N GLN A 103 2.76 -20.62 -12.14
CA GLN A 103 2.90 -19.29 -11.55
C GLN A 103 1.53 -18.68 -11.20
N TYR A 104 0.53 -18.84 -12.07
CA TYR A 104 -0.85 -18.43 -11.80
C TYR A 104 -1.41 -19.08 -10.53
N ASN A 105 -1.23 -20.38 -10.36
CA ASN A 105 -1.70 -21.09 -9.17
C ASN A 105 -0.99 -20.58 -7.91
N VAL A 106 0.32 -20.38 -7.95
CA VAL A 106 1.08 -19.81 -6.82
C VAL A 106 0.55 -18.42 -6.45
N MET A 107 0.34 -17.55 -7.44
CA MET A 107 -0.17 -16.20 -7.22
C MET A 107 -1.59 -16.23 -6.64
N ARG A 108 -2.46 -17.11 -7.15
CA ARG A 108 -3.83 -17.30 -6.65
C ARG A 108 -3.82 -17.78 -5.21
N ASP A 109 -3.07 -18.83 -4.91
CA ASP A 109 -3.05 -19.42 -3.57
C ASP A 109 -2.46 -18.42 -2.56
N THR A 110 -1.47 -17.64 -2.98
CA THR A 110 -0.90 -16.55 -2.15
C THR A 110 -1.90 -15.42 -1.92
N LEU A 111 -2.67 -15.00 -2.93
CA LEU A 111 -3.71 -13.99 -2.78
C LEU A 111 -4.83 -14.47 -1.84
N GLN A 112 -5.26 -15.72 -1.98
CA GLN A 112 -6.26 -16.32 -1.10
C GLN A 112 -5.78 -16.36 0.35
N ALA A 113 -4.53 -16.78 0.58
CA ALA A 113 -3.92 -16.78 1.90
C ALA A 113 -3.82 -15.36 2.49
N LEU A 114 -3.42 -14.37 1.68
CA LEU A 114 -3.37 -12.98 2.10
C LEU A 114 -4.77 -12.44 2.46
N GLY A 115 -5.78 -12.75 1.64
CA GLY A 115 -7.16 -12.34 1.91
C GLY A 115 -7.71 -12.94 3.21
N ILE A 116 -7.36 -14.20 3.52
CA ILE A 116 -7.69 -14.84 4.80
C ILE A 116 -6.98 -14.11 5.95
N ALA A 117 -5.68 -13.84 5.82
CA ALA A 117 -4.90 -13.16 6.84
C ALA A 117 -5.40 -11.74 7.12
N ILE A 118 -5.73 -10.96 6.08
CA ILE A 118 -6.30 -9.61 6.21
C ILE A 118 -7.68 -9.66 6.87
N ARG A 119 -8.55 -10.60 6.50
CA ARG A 119 -9.85 -10.78 7.18
C ARG A 119 -9.66 -11.10 8.66
N GLN A 120 -8.75 -12.02 8.99
CA GLN A 120 -8.45 -12.35 10.38
C GLN A 120 -7.91 -11.14 11.15
N TYR A 121 -6.96 -10.40 10.57
CA TYR A 121 -6.44 -9.15 11.12
C TYR A 121 -7.55 -8.12 11.37
N ALA A 122 -8.48 -7.95 10.41
CA ALA A 122 -9.61 -7.04 10.53
C ALA A 122 -10.66 -7.47 11.58
N HIS A 123 -10.71 -8.75 11.95
CA HIS A 123 -11.60 -9.23 13.00
C HIS A 123 -11.01 -9.10 14.41
N GLN A 124 -9.72 -8.81 14.55
CA GLN A 124 -9.12 -8.52 15.85
C GLN A 124 -9.54 -7.13 16.36
N GLU A 125 -9.28 -6.83 17.63
CA GLU A 125 -9.58 -5.51 18.23
C GLU A 125 -8.74 -4.34 17.65
N CYS A 126 -8.03 -4.57 16.55
CA CYS A 126 -7.18 -3.59 15.88
C CYS A 126 -8.05 -2.56 15.12
N ARG A 127 -7.96 -1.29 15.52
CA ARG A 127 -8.82 -0.21 15.00
C ARG A 127 -8.17 0.66 13.93
N ALA A 128 -6.88 0.48 13.66
CA ALA A 128 -6.17 1.25 12.66
C ALA A 128 -6.67 0.91 11.25
N PRO A 129 -6.98 1.90 10.41
CA PRO A 129 -7.26 1.66 9.00
C PRO A 129 -6.10 0.94 8.32
N LEU A 130 -6.43 0.00 7.43
CA LEU A 130 -5.49 -0.70 6.58
C LEU A 130 -5.74 -0.29 5.13
N LEU A 131 -4.77 0.40 4.54
CA LEU A 131 -4.75 0.76 3.13
C LEU A 131 -3.98 -0.31 2.35
N VAL A 132 -4.62 -0.97 1.40
CA VAL A 132 -3.97 -1.92 0.50
C VAL A 132 -3.91 -1.30 -0.90
N ILE A 133 -2.71 -1.11 -1.42
CA ILE A 133 -2.48 -0.55 -2.74
C ILE A 133 -1.94 -1.66 -3.63
N GLU A 134 -2.72 -2.01 -4.65
CA GLU A 134 -2.21 -2.78 -5.78
C GLU A 134 -1.29 -1.85 -6.58
N CYS A 135 -0.01 -2.20 -6.65
CA CYS A 135 0.98 -1.44 -7.39
C CYS A 135 1.05 -1.92 -8.85
N LYS A 136 1.33 -0.99 -9.77
CA LYS A 136 1.31 -1.25 -11.21
C LYS A 136 2.33 -2.35 -11.59
N PRO A 137 1.93 -3.42 -12.31
CA PRO A 137 2.84 -4.45 -12.77
C PRO A 137 3.93 -3.90 -13.70
N SER A 138 4.99 -4.67 -13.92
CA SER A 138 6.04 -4.32 -14.88
C SER A 138 5.45 -4.19 -16.30
N PRO A 139 6.08 -3.39 -17.18
CA PRO A 139 5.73 -3.39 -18.60
C PRO A 139 5.80 -4.79 -19.23
N GLY A 140 6.73 -5.63 -18.76
CA GLY A 140 6.88 -7.01 -19.22
C GLY A 140 5.67 -7.87 -18.89
N MET A 141 5.19 -7.83 -17.65
CA MET A 141 3.99 -8.60 -17.27
C MET A 141 2.72 -8.05 -17.92
N LEU A 142 2.59 -6.73 -18.08
CA LEU A 142 1.47 -6.12 -18.80
C LEU A 142 1.44 -6.48 -20.30
N ALA A 143 2.60 -6.67 -20.93
CA ALA A 143 2.71 -7.07 -22.33
C ALA A 143 2.57 -8.59 -22.54
N HIS A 144 2.65 -9.38 -21.47
CA HIS A 144 2.60 -10.83 -21.55
C HIS A 144 1.16 -11.32 -21.89
N PRO A 145 0.96 -12.15 -22.94
CA PRO A 145 -0.39 -12.55 -23.37
C PRO A 145 -1.21 -13.26 -22.28
N PHE A 146 -0.57 -14.16 -21.53
CA PHE A 146 -1.22 -14.82 -20.40
C PHE A 146 -1.60 -13.83 -19.29
N TRP A 147 -0.64 -13.08 -18.73
CA TRP A 147 -0.89 -12.21 -17.59
C TRP A 147 -1.79 -11.01 -17.89
N SER A 148 -1.67 -10.40 -19.08
CA SER A 148 -2.54 -9.30 -19.49
C SER A 148 -4.04 -9.62 -19.42
N THR A 149 -4.42 -10.89 -19.59
CA THR A 149 -5.81 -11.34 -19.50
C THR A 149 -6.23 -11.79 -18.10
N HIS A 150 -5.28 -12.21 -17.26
CA HIS A 150 -5.56 -12.78 -15.93
C HIS A 150 -5.41 -11.78 -14.78
N LEU A 151 -4.64 -10.70 -14.96
CA LEU A 151 -4.37 -9.72 -13.90
C LEU A 151 -5.65 -9.07 -13.34
N SER A 152 -6.67 -8.83 -14.17
CA SER A 152 -7.94 -8.27 -13.70
C SER A 152 -8.65 -9.18 -12.69
N THR A 153 -8.51 -10.51 -12.80
CA THR A 153 -9.07 -11.44 -11.82
C THR A 153 -8.46 -11.22 -10.45
N PHE A 154 -7.13 -11.09 -10.36
CA PHE A 154 -6.44 -10.82 -9.10
C PHE A 154 -6.76 -9.44 -8.55
N SER A 155 -6.82 -8.40 -9.40
CA SER A 155 -7.23 -7.06 -8.99
C SER A 155 -8.64 -7.07 -8.37
N ASN A 156 -9.61 -7.73 -9.03
CA ASN A 156 -10.99 -7.81 -8.56
C ASN A 156 -11.11 -8.58 -7.22
N GLU A 157 -10.34 -9.67 -7.06
CA GLU A 157 -10.31 -10.42 -5.80
C GLU A 157 -9.73 -9.58 -4.65
N LEU A 158 -8.66 -8.82 -4.92
CA LEU A 158 -8.07 -7.91 -3.94
C LEU A 158 -9.03 -6.76 -3.58
N GLU A 159 -9.69 -6.15 -4.56
CA GLU A 159 -10.70 -5.10 -4.36
C GLU A 159 -11.86 -5.58 -3.48
N GLY A 160 -12.22 -6.87 -3.56
CA GLY A 160 -13.22 -7.49 -2.68
C GLY A 160 -12.91 -7.38 -1.18
N LEU A 161 -11.63 -7.21 -0.80
CA LEU A 161 -11.24 -6.97 0.60
C LEU A 161 -11.69 -5.61 1.13
N GLY A 162 -11.95 -4.64 0.25
CA GLY A 162 -12.46 -3.32 0.60
C GLY A 162 -13.90 -3.31 1.12
N THR A 163 -14.56 -4.47 1.19
CA THR A 163 -15.86 -4.64 1.86
C THR A 163 -15.75 -4.62 3.39
N LEU A 164 -14.54 -4.80 3.94
CA LEU A 164 -14.27 -4.71 5.37
C LEU A 164 -14.18 -3.23 5.80
N PRO A 165 -14.88 -2.77 6.86
CA PRO A 165 -14.99 -1.35 7.19
C PRO A 165 -13.66 -0.61 7.39
N GLN A 166 -12.64 -1.29 7.94
CA GLN A 166 -11.32 -0.69 8.17
C GLN A 166 -10.33 -0.91 7.02
N VAL A 167 -10.69 -1.63 5.95
CA VAL A 167 -9.79 -1.92 4.83
C VAL A 167 -10.20 -1.08 3.63
N VAL A 168 -9.25 -0.31 3.12
CA VAL A 168 -9.42 0.47 1.89
C VAL A 168 -8.48 -0.11 0.85
N VAL A 169 -8.99 -0.42 -0.34
CA VAL A 169 -8.19 -0.98 -1.43
C VAL A 169 -8.14 0.00 -2.61
N TYR A 170 -6.94 0.26 -3.13
CA TYR A 170 -6.75 1.00 -4.38
C TYR A 170 -6.05 0.13 -5.42
N GLY A 171 -6.73 -0.10 -6.54
CA GLY A 171 -6.17 -0.75 -7.72
C GLY A 171 -5.22 0.16 -8.49
N TRP A 172 -4.17 -0.41 -9.09
CA TRP A 172 -3.18 0.38 -9.85
C TRP A 172 -3.81 1.09 -11.04
N ARG A 173 -4.88 0.54 -11.63
CA ARG A 173 -5.57 1.15 -12.79
C ARG A 173 -6.16 2.51 -12.44
N THR A 174 -6.75 2.63 -11.25
CA THR A 174 -7.29 3.90 -10.73
C THR A 174 -6.18 4.93 -10.55
N LEU A 175 -5.06 4.51 -9.94
CA LEU A 175 -3.89 5.37 -9.75
C LEU A 175 -3.26 5.76 -11.09
N ASP A 176 -3.17 4.84 -12.05
CA ASP A 176 -2.60 5.11 -13.37
C ASP A 176 -3.43 6.15 -14.13
N ILE A 177 -4.76 6.06 -14.10
CA ILE A 177 -5.63 7.07 -14.73
C ILE A 177 -5.37 8.47 -14.14
N GLN A 178 -5.18 8.56 -12.83
CA GLN A 178 -4.99 9.83 -12.13
C GLN A 178 -3.58 10.41 -12.33
N PHE A 179 -2.54 9.57 -12.27
CA PHE A 179 -1.16 10.02 -12.17
C PHE A 179 -0.33 9.85 -13.45
N ARG A 180 -0.78 9.04 -14.43
CA ARG A 180 -0.05 8.81 -15.69
C ARG A 180 0.36 10.09 -16.44
N PRO A 181 -0.44 11.17 -16.50
CA PRO A 181 -0.01 12.40 -17.18
C PRO A 181 1.24 13.05 -16.56
N PHE A 182 1.55 12.72 -15.30
CA PHE A 182 2.65 13.29 -14.54
C PHE A 182 3.85 12.34 -14.42
N VAL A 183 3.70 11.07 -14.83
CA VAL A 183 4.73 10.04 -14.69
C VAL A 183 5.17 9.56 -16.08
N ASN A 184 6.31 10.08 -16.55
CA ASN A 184 6.86 9.75 -17.86
C ASN A 184 7.35 8.30 -17.96
N GLN A 185 7.99 7.81 -16.89
CA GLN A 185 8.46 6.44 -16.77
C GLN A 185 8.27 6.00 -15.32
N TYR A 186 7.38 5.04 -15.09
CA TYR A 186 7.09 4.56 -13.73
C TYR A 186 7.98 3.38 -13.31
N HIS A 187 8.51 2.60 -14.26
CA HIS A 187 9.23 1.36 -13.99
C HIS A 187 10.74 1.51 -14.23
N SER A 188 11.53 1.07 -13.24
CA SER A 188 12.99 1.05 -13.31
C SER A 188 13.53 -0.39 -13.33
N PHE A 189 13.84 -0.89 -14.53
CA PHE A 189 14.38 -2.24 -14.71
C PHE A 189 15.71 -2.47 -13.97
N HIS A 190 16.55 -1.45 -13.88
CA HIS A 190 17.87 -1.57 -13.26
C HIS A 190 17.76 -1.76 -11.75
N THR A 191 17.01 -0.88 -11.08
CA THR A 191 16.86 -0.93 -9.61
C THR A 191 15.95 -2.08 -9.19
N ASP A 192 15.00 -2.49 -10.02
CA ASP A 192 14.21 -3.70 -9.79
C ASP A 192 15.10 -4.94 -9.74
N ARG A 193 16.01 -5.08 -10.71
CA ARG A 193 16.93 -6.23 -10.77
C ARG A 193 17.96 -6.24 -9.66
N MET A 194 18.49 -5.07 -9.28
CA MET A 194 19.61 -4.96 -8.34
C MET A 194 19.16 -4.94 -6.87
N GLY A 195 18.00 -4.38 -6.57
CA GLY A 195 17.55 -4.15 -5.20
C GLY A 195 16.05 -4.28 -4.99
N HIS A 196 15.34 -4.88 -5.95
CA HIS A 196 13.89 -5.08 -5.90
C HIS A 196 13.15 -3.76 -5.67
N MET A 197 13.62 -2.68 -6.30
CA MET A 197 13.00 -1.35 -6.29
C MET A 197 12.39 -1.08 -7.67
N PRO A 198 11.14 -1.46 -7.91
CA PRO A 198 10.58 -1.50 -9.25
C PRO A 198 10.16 -0.15 -9.80
N TYR A 199 9.92 0.81 -8.92
CA TYR A 199 9.42 2.12 -9.30
C TYR A 199 10.55 3.14 -9.32
N THR A 200 10.45 4.08 -10.26
CA THR A 200 11.31 5.26 -10.26
C THR A 200 10.99 6.14 -9.05
N PRO A 201 11.99 6.82 -8.46
CA PRO A 201 11.75 7.90 -7.50
C PRO A 201 10.81 8.97 -8.05
#